data_AF-A0A847W6X9-F1
#
_entry.id   AF-A0A847W6X9-F1
#
_cell.length_a   1.000
_cell.length_b   1.000
_cell.length_c   1.000
_cell.angle_alpha   90.00
_cell.angle_beta   90.00
_cell.angle_gamma   90.00
#
_symmetry.space_group_name_H-M   'P 1'
#
loop_
_entity.id
_entity.type
_entity.pdbx_description
1 polymer ?
#
loop_
_entity_poly.entity_id
_entity_poly.type
_entity_poly.pdbx_seq_one_letter_code
_entity_poly.pdbx_strand_id
1 'polypeptide(L)'
;MKKKSLHLIKTIFLSIFLFPQSIQAEGITNPVIGDLGINNPDVSSGGKFIEYMVYLWRAAITIGSLAVILYFLLGAFGWITSGGDKTKVEEARNKITNAIVGLVLLVSSFVLLSFLSKILFGGNFDLLQLSIPGIGN
;
A
#
# COMPACT_ATOMS: atom_id res chain seq x y z
N MET A 1 37.40 -37.86 -33.72
CA MET A 1 37.29 -36.50 -33.14
C MET A 1 35.93 -36.17 -32.48
N LYS A 2 34.78 -36.74 -32.90
CA LYS A 2 33.44 -36.38 -32.37
C LYS A 2 33.19 -36.64 -30.86
N LYS A 3 33.76 -37.71 -30.26
CA LYS A 3 33.48 -38.06 -28.84
C LYS A 3 34.11 -37.11 -27.80
N LYS A 4 35.29 -36.52 -28.07
CA LYS A 4 35.95 -35.55 -27.16
C LYS A 4 35.18 -34.22 -27.09
N SER A 5 34.63 -33.76 -28.22
CA SER A 5 33.79 -32.55 -28.26
C SER A 5 32.48 -32.71 -27.47
N LEU A 6 31.89 -33.91 -27.48
CA LEU A 6 30.68 -34.21 -26.69
C LEU A 6 30.95 -34.29 -25.17
N HIS A 7 32.16 -34.69 -24.77
CA HIS A 7 32.58 -34.67 -23.36
C HIS A 7 32.82 -33.24 -22.87
N LEU A 8 33.47 -32.39 -23.67
CA LEU A 8 33.71 -30.98 -23.33
C LEU A 8 32.42 -30.18 -23.14
N ILE A 9 31.42 -30.40 -24.00
CA ILE A 9 30.08 -29.79 -23.85
C ILE A 9 29.39 -30.25 -22.56
N LYS A 10 29.49 -31.55 -22.21
CA LYS A 10 28.89 -32.09 -20.98
C LYS A 10 29.57 -31.56 -19.72
N THR A 11 30.89 -31.41 -19.72
CA THR A 11 31.63 -30.87 -18.56
C THR A 11 31.37 -29.40 -18.35
N ILE A 12 31.20 -28.62 -19.42
CA ILE A 12 30.82 -27.20 -19.35
C ILE A 12 29.38 -27.04 -18.82
N PHE A 13 28.47 -27.92 -19.24
CA PHE A 13 27.09 -27.90 -18.77
C PHE A 13 26.97 -28.35 -17.30
N LEU A 14 27.75 -29.35 -16.90
CA LEU A 14 27.79 -29.86 -15.51
C LEU A 14 28.43 -28.85 -14.55
N SER A 15 29.42 -28.06 -14.99
CA SER A 15 30.04 -27.03 -14.14
C SER A 15 29.11 -25.84 -13.92
N ILE A 16 28.37 -25.38 -14.94
CA ILE A 16 27.35 -24.32 -14.78
C ILE A 16 26.26 -24.72 -13.78
N PHE A 17 25.90 -26.02 -13.74
CA PHE A 17 24.88 -26.53 -12.84
C PHE A 17 25.37 -26.75 -11.39
N LEU A 18 26.68 -26.96 -11.18
CA LEU A 18 27.28 -27.09 -9.85
C LEU A 18 27.76 -25.76 -9.23
N PHE A 19 27.66 -24.63 -9.95
CA PHE A 19 27.82 -23.32 -9.31
C PHE A 19 26.63 -23.09 -8.37
N PRO A 20 26.83 -22.98 -7.04
CA PRO A 20 25.73 -22.75 -6.12
C PRO A 20 25.02 -21.45 -6.51
N GLN A 21 23.74 -21.58 -6.89
CA GLN A 21 22.82 -20.47 -7.12
C GLN A 21 22.38 -19.83 -5.80
N SER A 22 23.30 -19.61 -4.87
CA SER A 22 23.04 -18.70 -3.77
C SER A 22 23.55 -17.33 -4.20
N ILE A 23 22.73 -16.65 -5.00
CA ILE A 23 22.74 -15.19 -4.99
C ILE A 23 22.26 -14.81 -3.60
N GLN A 24 23.21 -14.60 -2.69
CA GLN A 24 22.94 -14.01 -1.40
C GLN A 24 22.68 -12.54 -1.70
N ALA A 25 21.44 -12.23 -2.05
CA ALA A 25 20.98 -10.86 -2.07
C ALA A 25 21.16 -10.31 -0.65
N GLU A 26 22.17 -9.45 -0.48
CA GLU A 26 22.31 -8.67 0.75
C GLU A 26 20.99 -7.93 0.98
N GLY A 27 20.38 -8.16 2.15
CA GLY A 27 19.07 -7.61 2.45
C GLY A 27 19.10 -6.10 2.33
N ILE A 28 18.14 -5.54 1.58
CA ILE A 28 17.96 -4.09 1.54
C ILE A 28 17.31 -3.70 2.86
N THR A 29 18.11 -3.12 3.76
CA THR A 29 17.63 -2.59 5.04
C THR A 29 17.34 -1.10 4.84
N ASN A 30 16.09 -0.68 5.07
CA ASN A 30 15.76 0.73 5.12
C ASN A 30 15.39 1.10 6.57
N PRO A 31 16.02 2.13 7.17
CA PRO A 31 15.84 2.47 8.59
C PRO A 31 14.41 2.84 9.00
N VAL A 32 13.50 3.08 8.05
CA VAL A 32 12.08 3.37 8.34
C VAL A 32 11.20 2.11 8.36
N ILE A 33 11.63 1.01 7.72
CA ILE A 33 10.79 -0.18 7.44
C ILE A 33 11.48 -1.54 7.70
N GLY A 34 12.75 -1.54 8.13
CA GLY A 34 13.49 -2.75 8.51
C GLY A 34 14.09 -3.52 7.31
N ASP A 35 14.44 -4.78 7.54
CA ASP A 35 15.01 -5.68 6.52
C ASP A 35 13.94 -6.19 5.55
N LEU A 36 14.17 -5.95 4.26
CA LEU A 36 13.32 -6.33 3.13
C LEU A 36 13.87 -7.53 2.34
N GLY A 37 14.95 -8.14 2.82
CA GLY A 37 15.63 -9.26 2.20
C GLY A 37 15.47 -10.60 2.93
N ILE A 38 16.33 -11.55 2.57
CA ILE A 38 16.22 -12.99 2.91
C ILE A 38 16.26 -13.27 4.42
N ASN A 39 16.72 -12.35 5.26
CA ASN A 39 16.84 -12.58 6.71
C ASN A 39 15.54 -12.33 7.49
N ASN A 40 14.47 -11.90 6.82
CA ASN A 40 13.21 -11.63 7.48
C ASN A 40 12.17 -12.74 7.16
N PRO A 41 11.70 -13.52 8.15
CA PRO A 41 10.74 -14.61 7.90
C PRO A 41 9.41 -14.13 7.28
N ASP A 42 9.10 -12.84 7.42
CA ASP A 42 7.90 -12.22 6.86
C ASP A 42 7.96 -12.01 5.34
N VAL A 43 9.15 -11.96 4.73
CA VAL A 43 9.28 -11.85 3.26
C VAL A 43 9.04 -13.20 2.59
N SER A 44 9.28 -14.32 3.29
CA SER A 44 8.94 -15.66 2.80
C SER A 44 7.43 -15.91 2.81
N SER A 45 6.70 -15.24 3.72
CA SER A 45 5.24 -15.39 3.88
C SER A 45 4.42 -14.29 3.17
N GLY A 46 5.07 -13.34 2.49
CA GLY A 46 4.39 -12.21 1.82
C GLY A 46 3.83 -11.13 2.77
N GLY A 47 4.06 -11.23 4.09
CA GLY A 47 3.55 -10.29 5.09
C GLY A 47 4.06 -8.86 4.88
N LYS A 48 5.31 -8.71 4.43
CA LYS A 48 5.89 -7.39 4.10
C LYS A 48 5.18 -6.69 2.95
N PHE A 49 4.70 -7.42 1.95
CA PHE A 49 3.90 -6.82 0.86
C PHE A 49 2.59 -6.22 1.40
N ILE A 50 1.93 -6.92 2.32
CA ILE A 50 0.70 -6.43 2.95
C ILE A 50 0.99 -5.18 3.80
N GLU A 51 2.10 -5.16 4.54
CA GLU A 51 2.54 -3.99 5.32
C GLU A 51 2.72 -2.74 4.44
N TYR A 52 3.35 -2.89 3.27
CA TYR A 52 3.48 -1.78 2.32
C TYR A 52 2.15 -1.29 1.76
N MET A 53 1.24 -2.19 1.42
CA MET A 53 -0.08 -1.83 0.90
C MET A 53 -0.88 -1.05 1.94
N VAL A 54 -0.83 -1.47 3.20
CA VAL A 54 -1.48 -0.76 4.31
C VAL A 54 -0.83 0.61 4.52
N TYR A 55 0.50 0.71 4.48
CA TYR A 55 1.19 2.00 4.63
C TYR A 55 0.81 3.00 3.53
N LEU A 56 0.80 2.56 2.26
CA LEU A 56 0.37 3.39 1.13
C LEU A 56 -1.09 3.82 1.25
N TRP A 57 -1.96 2.90 1.68
CA TRP A 57 -3.36 3.21 1.92
C TRP A 57 -3.53 4.28 3.01
N ARG A 58 -2.81 4.15 4.14
CA ARG A 58 -2.83 5.17 5.23
C ARG A 58 -2.34 6.54 4.73
N ALA A 59 -1.28 6.56 3.92
CA ALA A 59 -0.79 7.78 3.30
C ALA A 59 -1.84 8.41 2.37
N ALA A 60 -2.50 7.61 1.53
CA ALA A 60 -3.56 8.06 0.63
C ALA A 60 -4.77 8.63 1.38
N ILE A 61 -5.23 7.98 2.46
CA ILE A 61 -6.32 8.48 3.30
C ILE A 61 -5.94 9.80 3.97
N THR A 62 -4.70 9.93 4.45
CA THR A 62 -4.21 11.17 5.09
C THR A 62 -4.24 12.33 4.09
N ILE A 63 -3.68 12.15 2.90
CA ILE A 63 -3.68 13.17 1.84
C ILE A 63 -5.10 13.47 1.36
N GLY A 64 -5.93 12.44 1.18
CA GLY A 64 -7.33 12.58 0.78
C GLY A 64 -8.15 13.38 1.79
N SER A 65 -7.98 13.12 3.09
CA SER A 65 -8.67 13.85 4.15
C SER A 65 -8.32 15.34 4.15
N LEU A 66 -7.04 15.67 3.94
CA LEU A 66 -6.57 17.04 3.82
C LEU A 66 -7.16 17.73 2.57
N ALA A 67 -7.18 17.02 1.44
CA ALA A 67 -7.75 17.55 0.20
C ALA A 67 -9.24 17.87 0.33
N VAL A 68 -10.01 17.00 1.01
CA VAL A 68 -11.44 17.22 1.30
C VAL A 68 -11.65 18.50 2.11
N ILE A 69 -10.85 18.71 3.16
CA ILE A 69 -10.92 19.92 3.99
C ILE A 69 -10.65 21.16 3.13
N LEU A 70 -9.59 21.15 2.31
CA LEU A 70 -9.28 22.27 1.41
C LEU A 70 -10.43 22.54 0.42
N TYR A 71 -10.99 21.50 -0.18
CA TYR A 71 -12.10 21.65 -1.13
C TYR A 71 -13.38 22.17 -0.48
N PHE A 72 -13.65 21.73 0.75
CA PHE A 72 -14.76 22.22 1.56
C PHE A 72 -14.59 23.71 1.89
N LEU A 73 -13.40 24.12 2.31
CA LEU A 73 -13.08 25.53 2.58
C LEU A 73 -13.25 26.40 1.33
N LEU A 74 -12.78 25.94 0.18
CA LEU A 74 -12.95 26.66 -1.09
C LEU A 74 -14.42 26.82 -1.49
N GLY A 75 -15.25 25.79 -1.25
CA GLY A 75 -16.70 25.87 -1.46
C GLY A 75 -17.37 26.86 -0.50
N ALA A 76 -17.03 26.79 0.79
CA ALA A 76 -17.56 27.69 1.81
C ALA A 76 -17.17 29.15 1.55
N PHE A 77 -15.91 29.40 1.18
CA PHE A 77 -15.44 30.74 0.82
C PHE A 77 -16.17 31.28 -0.42
N GLY A 78 -16.36 30.44 -1.44
CA GLY A 78 -17.16 30.79 -2.62
C GLY A 78 -18.59 31.18 -2.24
N TRP A 79 -19.22 30.46 -1.32
CA TRP A 79 -20.58 30.75 -0.89
C TRP A 79 -20.69 32.10 -0.15
N ILE A 80 -19.76 32.39 0.76
CA ILE A 80 -19.71 33.65 1.51
C ILE A 80 -19.46 34.84 0.58
N THR A 81 -18.56 34.69 -0.40
CA THR A 81 -18.20 35.76 -1.35
C THR A 81 -19.18 35.94 -2.51
N SER A 82 -20.18 35.06 -2.65
CA SER A 82 -21.16 35.10 -3.75
C SER A 82 -22.08 36.34 -3.71
N GLY A 83 -22.19 37.02 -2.56
CA GLY A 83 -22.91 38.30 -2.45
C GLY A 83 -24.40 38.25 -2.83
N GLY A 84 -25.03 37.07 -2.86
CA GLY A 84 -26.43 36.89 -3.23
C GLY A 84 -26.69 36.55 -4.71
N ASP A 85 -25.65 36.46 -5.54
CA ASP A 85 -25.77 35.96 -6.91
C ASP A 85 -26.14 34.47 -6.90
N LYS A 86 -27.34 34.14 -7.37
CA LYS A 86 -27.90 32.78 -7.35
C LYS A 86 -26.99 31.76 -8.05
N THR A 87 -26.39 32.14 -9.17
CA THR A 87 -25.53 31.24 -9.95
C THR A 87 -24.28 30.85 -9.15
N LYS A 88 -23.62 31.84 -8.53
CA LYS A 88 -22.42 31.60 -7.72
C LYS A 88 -22.72 30.83 -6.44
N VAL A 89 -23.86 31.12 -5.81
CA VAL A 89 -24.32 30.37 -4.63
C VAL A 89 -24.56 28.90 -4.98
N GLU A 90 -25.17 28.63 -6.14
CA GLU A 90 -25.44 27.26 -6.60
C GLU A 90 -24.15 26.49 -6.91
N GLU A 91 -23.20 27.11 -7.60
CA GLU A 91 -21.87 26.53 -7.83
C GLU A 91 -21.13 26.22 -6.52
N ALA A 92 -21.13 27.16 -5.57
CA ALA A 92 -20.50 26.98 -4.28
C ALA A 92 -21.15 25.83 -3.47
N ARG A 93 -22.49 25.75 -3.51
CA ARG A 93 -23.24 24.66 -2.86
C ARG A 93 -22.92 23.31 -3.49
N ASN A 94 -22.80 23.24 -4.80
CA ASN A 94 -22.37 22.02 -5.50
C ASN A 94 -20.97 21.60 -5.07
N LYS A 95 -20.05 22.56 -4.93
CA LYS A 95 -18.68 22.31 -4.46
C LYS A 95 -18.64 21.75 -3.03
N ILE A 96 -19.44 22.32 -2.12
CA ILE A 96 -19.58 21.83 -0.74
C ILE A 96 -20.17 20.42 -0.73
N THR A 97 -21.21 20.17 -1.53
CA THR A 97 -21.85 18.85 -1.63
C THR A 97 -20.85 17.81 -2.12
N ASN A 98 -20.06 18.12 -3.15
CA ASN A 98 -19.02 17.24 -3.66
C ASN A 98 -17.93 16.96 -2.62
N ALA A 99 -17.53 17.96 -1.83
CA ALA A 99 -16.59 17.77 -0.73
C ALA A 99 -17.16 16.85 0.36
N ILE A 100 -18.45 17.00 0.70
CA ILE A 100 -19.15 16.12 1.66
C ILE A 100 -19.21 14.69 1.13
N VAL A 101 -19.53 14.49 -0.15
CA VAL A 101 -19.53 13.15 -0.77
C VAL A 101 -18.12 12.54 -0.70
N GLY A 102 -17.08 13.33 -0.97
CA GLY A 102 -15.68 12.90 -0.81
C GLY A 102 -15.36 12.47 0.62
N LEU A 103 -15.84 13.22 1.63
CA LEU A 103 -15.69 12.86 3.04
C LEU A 103 -16.39 11.53 3.36
N VAL A 104 -17.64 11.38 2.92
CA VAL A 104 -18.43 10.16 3.14
C VAL A 104 -17.74 8.96 2.51
N LEU A 105 -17.16 9.11 1.31
CA LEU A 105 -16.41 8.04 0.65
C LEU A 105 -15.15 7.64 1.44
N LEU A 106 -14.40 8.60 1.98
CA LEU A 106 -13.23 8.31 2.81
C LEU A 106 -13.61 7.55 4.09
N VAL A 107 -14.66 8.01 4.79
CA VAL A 107 -15.16 7.32 6.00
C VAL A 107 -15.69 5.94 5.65
N SER A 108 -16.42 5.80 4.54
CA SER A 108 -16.94 4.51 4.07
C SER A 108 -15.81 3.54 3.73
N SER A 109 -14.71 4.02 3.11
CA SER A 109 -13.54 3.19 2.83
C SER A 109 -12.96 2.58 4.12
N PHE A 110 -12.81 3.38 5.18
CA PHE A 110 -12.35 2.89 6.48
C PHE A 110 -13.28 1.81 7.05
N VAL A 111 -14.59 2.09 7.07
CA VAL A 111 -15.60 1.15 7.59
C VAL A 111 -15.61 -0.16 6.80
N LEU A 112 -15.51 -0.09 5.47
CA LEU A 112 -15.46 -1.27 4.60
C LEU A 112 -14.22 -2.12 4.87
N LEU A 113 -13.05 -1.49 5.04
CA LEU A 113 -11.83 -2.22 5.39
C LEU A 113 -11.94 -2.87 6.77
N SER A 114 -12.44 -2.16 7.79
CA SER A 114 -12.66 -2.75 9.12
C SER A 114 -13.64 -3.92 9.08
N PHE A 115 -14.70 -3.82 8.28
CA PHE A 115 -15.69 -4.88 8.11
C PHE A 115 -15.09 -6.10 7.42
N LEU A 116 -14.33 -5.88 6.34
CA LEU A 116 -13.65 -6.94 5.61
C LEU A 116 -12.58 -7.63 6.48
N SER A 117 -11.83 -6.85 7.28
CA SER A 117 -10.85 -7.36 8.24
C SER A 117 -11.48 -8.38 9.19
N LYS A 118 -12.62 -8.01 9.80
CA LYS A 118 -13.33 -8.85 10.76
C LYS A 118 -13.87 -10.14 10.15
N ILE A 119 -14.33 -10.10 8.90
CA ILE A 119 -14.89 -11.26 8.20
C ILE A 119 -13.80 -12.22 7.72
N LEU A 120 -12.73 -11.70 7.12
CA LEU A 120 -11.70 -12.54 6.50
C LEU A 120 -10.65 -13.07 7.48
N PHE A 121 -10.27 -12.26 8.48
CA PHE A 121 -9.15 -12.57 9.36
C PHE A 121 -9.58 -12.83 10.83
N GLY A 122 -10.87 -12.73 11.12
CA GLY A 122 -11.41 -12.87 12.48
C GLY A 122 -11.10 -11.67 13.36
N GLY A 123 -11.81 -11.54 14.49
CA GLY A 123 -11.82 -10.33 15.34
C GLY A 123 -10.48 -9.89 15.96
N ASN A 124 -9.38 -10.60 15.73
CA ASN A 124 -8.06 -10.34 16.30
C ASN A 124 -7.05 -9.74 15.30
N PHE A 125 -7.39 -9.63 14.02
CA PHE A 125 -6.51 -9.04 13.00
C PHE A 125 -7.11 -7.73 12.52
N ASP A 126 -6.43 -6.62 12.80
CA ASP A 126 -6.82 -5.29 12.34
C ASP A 126 -5.91 -4.90 11.17
N LEU A 127 -6.45 -4.92 9.95
CA LEU A 127 -5.73 -4.46 8.75
C LEU A 127 -5.29 -3.00 8.85
N LEU A 128 -5.87 -2.23 9.77
CA LEU A 128 -5.57 -0.83 10.00
C LEU A 128 -4.46 -0.63 11.05
N GLN A 129 -4.26 -1.63 11.89
CA GLN A 129 -3.15 -1.76 12.85
C GLN A 129 -2.52 -3.12 12.64
N LEU A 130 -1.76 -3.25 11.55
CA LEU A 130 -1.11 -4.50 11.19
C LEU A 130 -0.20 -4.96 12.34
N SER A 131 -0.74 -5.83 13.19
CA SER A 131 -0.01 -6.58 14.21
C SER A 131 -0.02 -8.00 13.72
N ILE A 132 1.11 -8.44 13.17
CA ILE A 132 1.29 -9.80 12.68
C ILE A 132 1.32 -10.71 13.93
N PRO A 133 0.33 -11.59 14.15
CA PRO A 133 0.40 -12.55 15.24
C PRO A 133 1.44 -13.62 14.87
N GLY A 134 2.57 -13.63 15.58
CA GLY A 134 3.68 -14.56 15.33
C GLY A 134 5.07 -13.92 15.35
N ILE A 135 5.17 -12.59 15.41
CA ILE A 135 6.40 -11.90 15.75
C ILE A 135 6.33 -11.60 17.25
N GLY A 136 7.23 -12.22 18.02
CA GLY A 136 7.30 -12.03 19.47
C GLY A 136 7.48 -10.57 19.86
N ASN A 137 7.40 -10.32 21.16
CA ASN A 137 7.98 -9.11 21.77
C ASN A 137 9.34 -8.75 21.16
#